data_AF-A5GAT1-F1
#
_entry.id   AF-A5GAT1-F1
#
_cell.length_a   1.000
_cell.length_b   1.000
_cell.length_c   1.000
_cell.angle_alpha   90.00
_cell.angle_beta   90.00
_cell.angle_gamma   90.00
#
_symmetry.space_group_name_H-M   'P 1'
#
loop_
_entity.id
_entity.type
_entity.pdbx_description
1 polymer ?
#
loop_
_entity_poly.entity_id
_entity_poly.type
_entity_poly.pdbx_seq_one_letter_code
_entity_poly.pdbx_strand_id
1 'polypeptide(L)'
;MALSGTHAVCSTMALAIGSHTITATYGGDGNFSGSSGIFTLTVTVYTPGSFYVGVQNDNGSGDAIANCASADNSDCTLSSAIQAANNAGPGPHIITLKNNVTLTGRMRRLIEQNMTIRADVSPRTVSCSSGSGGQPFFIGGGLAGSTVSNVAYPTLNNLNVTLKGLSISGCMAKGGDSGLGGGAGAGLGGALFVYGGNVSLEDMTFYGNRAQGGEPQRQASLGVAGCTAMELSQAPFLAGAVSGLVRPITSAPVAVLAITPAVPLPCSAGAAHRPVSAGGVMAAELAQTEAVPFLALPAL
;
A
#
# COMPACT_ATOMS: atom_id res chain seq x y z
N MET A 1 19.29 -35.06 2.17
CA MET A 1 18.10 -34.53 2.89
C MET A 1 17.00 -35.55 2.74
N ALA A 2 16.27 -35.87 3.80
CA ALA A 2 15.13 -36.79 3.70
C ALA A 2 13.89 -36.03 3.21
N LEU A 3 13.14 -36.66 2.32
CA LEU A 3 11.80 -36.18 1.93
C LEU A 3 10.81 -36.60 3.03
N SER A 4 10.04 -35.66 3.57
CA SER A 4 8.94 -35.93 4.50
C SER A 4 7.63 -35.57 3.83
N GLY A 5 6.87 -36.57 3.39
CA GLY A 5 5.71 -36.36 2.51
C GLY A 5 6.15 -35.79 1.15
N THR A 6 5.66 -34.61 0.80
CA THR A 6 5.98 -33.90 -0.46
C THR A 6 7.06 -32.80 -0.31
N HIS A 7 7.74 -32.71 0.84
CA HIS A 7 8.66 -31.61 1.14
C HIS A 7 10.01 -32.10 1.67
N ALA A 8 11.07 -31.41 1.27
CA ALA A 8 12.40 -31.52 1.86
C ALA A 8 12.89 -30.13 2.25
N VAL A 9 13.46 -29.99 3.43
CA VAL A 9 13.95 -28.70 3.96
C VAL A 9 15.46 -28.76 4.11
N CYS A 10 16.13 -27.77 3.52
CA CYS A 10 17.55 -27.48 3.75
C CYS A 10 17.64 -26.15 4.48
N SER A 11 18.44 -26.06 5.53
CA SER A 11 18.77 -24.78 6.16
C SER A 11 20.28 -24.57 6.09
N THR A 12 20.69 -23.34 5.79
CA THR A 12 22.09 -22.93 5.76
C THR A 12 22.18 -21.47 6.19
N MET A 13 23.17 -21.15 7.01
CA MET A 13 23.41 -19.79 7.53
C MET A 13 24.70 -19.17 6.96
N ALA A 14 25.39 -19.88 6.05
CA ALA A 14 26.75 -19.55 5.62
C ALA A 14 26.83 -19.03 4.17
N LEU A 15 25.76 -18.44 3.63
CA LEU A 15 25.84 -17.82 2.31
C LEU A 15 26.59 -16.48 2.42
N ALA A 16 27.79 -16.43 1.83
CA ALA A 16 28.52 -15.19 1.65
C ALA A 16 27.76 -14.22 0.72
N ILE A 17 28.17 -12.95 0.70
CA ILE A 17 27.67 -11.98 -0.29
C ILE A 17 27.92 -12.52 -1.70
N GLY A 18 26.91 -12.49 -2.56
CA GLY A 18 27.00 -12.97 -3.94
C GLY A 18 25.75 -13.72 -4.41
N SER A 19 25.80 -14.18 -5.65
CA SER A 19 24.75 -15.02 -6.25
C SER A 19 25.04 -16.49 -5.96
N HIS A 20 24.04 -17.21 -5.46
CA HIS A 20 24.10 -18.63 -5.12
C HIS A 20 23.05 -19.39 -5.90
N THR A 21 23.48 -20.39 -6.66
CA THR A 21 22.57 -21.30 -7.35
C THR A 21 22.22 -22.45 -6.40
N ILE A 22 20.95 -22.53 -6.03
CA ILE A 22 20.39 -23.61 -5.22
C ILE A 22 19.71 -24.59 -6.17
N THR A 23 20.22 -25.82 -6.20
CA THR A 23 19.63 -26.93 -6.97
C THR A 23 18.95 -27.89 -6.01
N ALA A 24 17.66 -28.12 -6.22
CA ALA A 24 16.92 -29.19 -5.56
C ALA A 24 16.75 -30.35 -6.54
N THR A 25 17.23 -31.53 -6.17
CA THR A 25 17.11 -32.74 -7.00
C THR A 25 16.38 -33.82 -6.21
N TYR A 26 15.31 -34.35 -6.80
CA TYR A 26 14.64 -35.55 -6.36
C TYR A 26 15.03 -36.71 -7.27
N GLY A 27 15.64 -37.76 -6.72
CA GLY A 27 16.18 -38.89 -7.50
C GLY A 27 15.11 -39.80 -8.11
N GLY A 28 13.84 -39.62 -7.76
CA GLY A 28 12.76 -40.56 -8.08
C GLY A 28 12.67 -41.69 -7.05
N ASP A 29 11.57 -42.42 -7.11
CA ASP A 29 11.35 -43.66 -6.37
C ASP A 29 10.52 -44.65 -7.21
N GLY A 30 10.01 -45.72 -6.60
CA GLY A 30 9.20 -46.72 -7.30
C GLY A 30 7.84 -46.21 -7.81
N ASN A 31 7.40 -45.03 -7.37
CA ASN A 31 6.08 -44.46 -7.68
C ASN A 31 6.17 -43.20 -8.56
N PHE A 32 7.24 -42.43 -8.44
CA PHE A 32 7.42 -41.13 -9.11
C PHE A 32 8.78 -41.02 -9.78
N SER A 33 8.78 -40.50 -11.01
CA SER A 33 10.01 -40.16 -11.74
C SER A 33 10.81 -39.07 -11.00
N GLY A 34 12.13 -39.10 -11.17
CA GLY A 34 13.01 -38.05 -10.66
C GLY A 34 12.73 -36.68 -11.29
N SER A 35 13.06 -35.62 -10.57
CA SER A 35 12.86 -34.24 -10.99
C SER A 35 13.93 -33.31 -10.40
N SER A 36 14.07 -32.11 -10.96
CA SER A 36 14.96 -31.10 -10.41
C SER A 36 14.41 -29.69 -10.64
N GLY A 37 14.80 -28.77 -9.76
CA GLY A 37 14.49 -27.35 -9.83
C GLY A 37 15.70 -26.51 -9.44
N ILE A 38 15.81 -25.33 -10.04
CA ILE A 38 16.90 -24.39 -9.79
C ILE A 38 16.30 -23.09 -9.27
N PHE A 39 16.91 -22.53 -8.23
CA PHE A 39 16.60 -21.22 -7.67
C PHE A 39 17.89 -20.43 -7.48
N THR A 40 17.90 -19.18 -7.91
CA THR A 40 19.04 -18.28 -7.70
C THR A 40 18.76 -17.38 -6.51
N LEU A 41 19.57 -17.49 -5.47
CA LEU A 41 19.53 -16.64 -4.28
C LEU A 41 20.69 -15.65 -4.30
N THR A 42 20.38 -14.36 -4.34
CA THR A 42 21.40 -13.31 -4.21
C THR A 42 21.44 -12.80 -2.78
N VAL A 43 22.60 -12.90 -2.13
CA VAL A 43 22.89 -12.28 -0.83
C VAL A 43 23.62 -10.97 -1.07
N THR A 44 23.07 -9.87 -0.55
CA THR A 44 23.64 -8.53 -0.66
C THR A 44 23.75 -7.88 0.71
N VAL A 45 24.78 -7.03 0.90
CA VAL A 45 24.88 -6.15 2.06
C VAL A 45 24.29 -4.80 1.70
N TYR A 46 23.47 -4.28 2.61
CA TYR A 46 22.87 -2.97 2.50
C TYR A 46 23.46 -2.05 3.55
N THR A 47 23.58 -0.77 3.23
CA THR A 47 23.89 0.28 4.22
C THR A 47 22.62 1.10 4.44
N PRO A 48 21.86 0.82 5.53
CA PRO A 48 20.62 1.53 5.81
C PRO A 48 20.84 3.04 5.93
N GLY A 49 20.25 3.78 5.00
CA GLY A 49 20.08 5.23 5.12
C GLY A 49 19.01 5.58 6.17
N SER A 50 19.28 6.61 6.98
CA SER A 50 18.31 7.23 7.89
C SER A 50 17.99 8.64 7.42
N PHE A 51 16.71 8.95 7.28
CA PHE A 51 16.22 10.22 6.77
C PHE A 51 15.19 10.80 7.74
N TYR A 52 15.20 12.12 7.93
CA TYR A 52 14.38 12.80 8.92
C TYR A 52 13.57 13.91 8.25
N VAL A 53 12.26 13.85 8.41
CA VAL A 53 11.33 14.85 7.89
C VAL A 53 11.12 15.91 8.96
N GLY A 54 11.70 17.08 8.72
CA GLY A 54 11.64 18.25 9.60
C GLY A 54 10.59 19.28 9.21
N VAL A 55 10.23 19.34 7.94
CA VAL A 55 9.33 20.37 7.41
C VAL A 55 7.88 19.92 7.52
N GLN A 56 7.01 20.84 7.96
CA GLN A 56 5.57 20.60 8.01
C GLN A 56 4.91 20.67 6.64
N ASN A 57 5.24 21.68 5.82
CA ASN A 57 4.61 21.88 4.52
C ASN A 57 5.43 21.22 3.39
N ASP A 58 4.79 20.36 2.63
CA ASP A 58 5.43 19.68 1.51
C ASP A 58 4.60 19.84 0.24
N ASN A 59 5.19 20.41 -0.81
CA ASN A 59 4.54 20.58 -2.10
C ASN A 59 4.47 19.29 -2.93
N GLY A 60 5.07 18.20 -2.40
CA GLY A 60 5.12 16.89 -3.02
C GLY A 60 6.14 16.77 -4.15
N SER A 61 6.87 17.84 -4.46
CA SER A 61 7.77 17.89 -5.60
C SER A 61 9.09 17.21 -5.31
N GLY A 62 9.64 17.37 -4.10
CA GLY A 62 10.92 16.82 -3.64
C GLY A 62 12.15 17.27 -4.45
N ASP A 63 12.01 18.30 -5.28
CA ASP A 63 13.05 18.71 -6.24
C ASP A 63 14.22 19.43 -5.55
N ALA A 64 14.02 19.97 -4.34
CA ALA A 64 15.09 20.42 -3.46
C ALA A 64 15.67 19.21 -2.71
N ILE A 65 16.93 18.85 -3.00
CA ILE A 65 17.68 17.88 -2.20
C ILE A 65 18.07 18.56 -0.88
N ALA A 66 17.15 18.57 0.08
CA ALA A 66 17.48 18.90 1.46
C ALA A 66 18.40 17.80 2.02
N ASN A 67 19.32 18.16 2.92
CA ASN A 67 20.15 17.17 3.62
C ASN A 67 19.30 16.40 4.64
N CYS A 68 18.56 15.40 4.17
CA CYS A 68 17.63 14.61 4.96
C CYS A 68 18.30 13.71 6.02
N ALA A 69 19.63 13.62 6.09
CA ALA A 69 20.33 12.66 6.95
C ALA A 69 20.49 13.08 8.43
N SER A 70 20.31 14.37 8.75
CA SER A 70 20.44 14.88 10.13
C SER A 70 19.20 14.59 10.98
N ALA A 71 19.37 14.10 12.21
CA ALA A 71 18.25 13.86 13.15
C ALA A 71 17.54 15.15 13.59
N ASP A 72 18.27 16.27 13.58
CA ASP A 72 17.80 17.60 13.95
C ASP A 72 17.34 18.43 12.73
N ASN A 73 17.11 17.75 11.60
CA ASN A 73 16.74 18.41 10.36
C ASN A 73 15.41 19.14 10.47
N SER A 74 15.38 20.41 10.06
CA SER A 74 14.20 21.27 9.96
C SER A 74 13.73 21.55 8.53
N ASP A 75 14.50 21.14 7.52
CA ASP A 75 14.42 21.62 6.13
C ASP A 75 14.08 20.50 5.13
N CYS A 76 14.11 19.24 5.54
CA CYS A 76 13.68 18.11 4.70
C CYS A 76 12.18 17.88 4.77
N THR A 77 11.54 17.90 3.60
CA THR A 77 10.14 17.51 3.40
C THR A 77 10.00 15.99 3.24
N LEU A 78 8.77 15.48 3.30
CA LEU A 78 8.50 14.06 3.09
C LEU A 78 8.91 13.62 1.66
N SER A 79 8.58 14.40 0.64
CA SER A 79 8.94 14.17 -0.77
C SER A 79 10.45 14.11 -0.98
N SER A 80 11.21 15.00 -0.33
CA SER A 80 12.67 15.00 -0.40
C SER A 80 13.28 13.82 0.37
N ALA A 81 12.70 13.42 1.51
CA ALA A 81 13.14 12.23 2.24
C ALA A 81 12.93 10.94 1.44
N ILE A 82 11.78 10.78 0.78
CA ILE A 82 11.49 9.64 -0.10
C ILE A 82 12.49 9.59 -1.26
N GLN A 83 12.77 10.74 -1.89
CA GLN A 83 13.75 10.79 -2.98
C GLN A 83 15.16 10.48 -2.51
N ALA A 84 15.57 11.02 -1.35
CA ALA A 84 16.88 10.75 -0.78
C ALA A 84 17.03 9.27 -0.42
N ALA A 85 15.99 8.65 0.15
CA ALA A 85 15.97 7.22 0.43
C ALA A 85 16.04 6.39 -0.85
N ASN A 86 15.29 6.76 -1.90
CA ASN A 86 15.34 6.07 -3.18
C ASN A 86 16.75 6.08 -3.81
N ASN A 87 17.45 7.20 -3.67
CA ASN A 87 18.77 7.41 -4.27
C ASN A 87 19.94 6.90 -3.40
N ALA A 88 19.68 6.47 -2.16
CA ALA A 88 20.72 6.07 -1.23
C ALA A 88 21.30 4.67 -1.50
N GLY A 89 20.80 3.99 -2.53
CA GLY A 89 21.14 2.61 -2.82
C GLY A 89 20.03 1.67 -2.37
N PRO A 90 20.31 0.35 -2.34
CA PRO A 90 19.34 -0.62 -1.89
C PRO A 90 19.13 -0.56 -0.37
N GLY A 91 17.87 -0.55 0.06
CA GLY A 91 17.46 -0.52 1.47
C GLY A 91 17.61 -1.86 2.21
N PRO A 92 17.10 -1.97 3.45
CA PRO A 92 16.01 -1.17 3.99
C PRO A 92 16.46 0.18 4.57
N HIS A 93 15.81 1.26 4.14
CA HIS A 93 16.00 2.60 4.70
C HIS A 93 14.97 2.92 5.79
N ILE A 94 15.23 3.97 6.57
CA ILE A 94 14.28 4.49 7.56
C ILE A 94 14.02 5.96 7.27
N ILE A 95 12.76 6.34 7.09
CA ILE A 95 12.29 7.72 7.09
C ILE A 95 11.55 7.96 8.40
N THR A 96 12.00 8.93 9.19
CA THR A 96 11.40 9.30 10.47
C THR A 96 10.74 10.67 10.38
N LEU A 97 9.45 10.75 10.63
CA LEU A 97 8.71 12.01 10.72
C LEU A 97 8.90 12.61 12.11
N LYS A 98 9.56 13.79 12.15
CA LYS A 98 9.75 14.59 13.37
C LYS A 98 8.60 15.58 13.58
N ASN A 99 7.84 15.86 12.54
CA ASN A 99 6.70 16.76 12.55
C ASN A 99 5.51 16.15 11.82
N ASN A 100 4.32 16.73 12.06
CA ASN A 100 3.17 16.49 11.19
C ASN A 100 3.45 17.10 9.82
N VAL A 101 2.99 16.43 8.77
CA VAL A 101 3.17 16.86 7.38
C VAL A 101 1.82 17.27 6.79
N THR A 102 1.81 18.36 6.05
CA THR A 102 0.68 18.84 5.24
C THR A 102 1.14 18.93 3.80
N LEU A 103 0.52 18.11 2.94
CA LEU A 103 0.74 18.15 1.51
C LEU A 103 -0.03 19.30 0.88
N THR A 104 0.71 20.30 0.44
CA THR A 104 0.20 21.49 -0.25
C THR A 104 0.11 21.30 -1.76
N GLY A 105 0.75 20.25 -2.29
CA GLY A 105 0.68 19.85 -3.68
C GLY A 105 0.53 18.33 -3.85
N ARG A 106 0.68 17.86 -5.09
CA ARG A 106 0.61 16.42 -5.41
C ARG A 106 1.98 15.79 -5.17
N MET A 107 2.03 14.65 -4.47
CA MET A 107 3.23 13.84 -4.35
C MET A 107 3.63 13.32 -5.74
N ARG A 108 4.88 13.58 -6.13
CA ARG A 108 5.49 13.13 -7.39
C ARG A 108 6.54 12.04 -7.17
N ARG A 109 6.74 11.63 -5.93
CA ARG A 109 7.81 10.72 -5.52
C ARG A 109 7.20 9.39 -5.13
N LEU A 110 7.57 8.37 -5.90
CA LEU A 110 7.23 6.98 -5.63
C LEU A 110 8.19 6.46 -4.56
N ILE A 111 7.76 5.51 -3.76
CA ILE A 111 8.59 4.74 -2.84
C ILE A 111 9.07 3.52 -3.62
N GLU A 112 10.34 3.51 -3.98
CA GLU A 112 10.90 2.52 -4.92
C GLU A 112 12.04 1.71 -4.30
N GLN A 113 12.39 1.99 -3.04
CA GLN A 113 13.33 1.20 -2.25
C GLN A 113 12.63 0.54 -1.07
N ASN A 114 13.25 -0.53 -0.56
CA ASN A 114 12.88 -1.10 0.72
C ASN A 114 13.01 -0.04 1.82
N MET A 115 11.94 0.24 2.56
CA MET A 115 12.02 1.22 3.64
C MET A 115 10.89 1.12 4.67
N THR A 116 11.16 1.68 5.85
CA THR A 116 10.15 1.99 6.86
C THR A 116 9.94 3.50 6.93
N ILE A 117 8.70 3.95 6.79
CA ILE A 117 8.30 5.34 7.05
C ILE A 117 7.52 5.37 8.36
N ARG A 118 8.04 6.09 9.35
CA ARG A 118 7.50 6.02 10.72
C ARG A 118 7.42 7.38 11.39
N ALA A 119 6.54 7.47 12.37
CA ALA A 119 6.62 8.49 13.40
C ALA A 119 7.85 8.30 14.32
N ASP A 120 8.26 9.37 14.99
CA ASP A 120 9.35 9.33 15.97
C ASP A 120 8.91 8.79 17.34
N VAL A 121 8.44 9.66 18.24
CA VAL A 121 8.10 9.35 19.64
C VAL A 121 6.59 9.35 19.89
N SER A 122 5.82 9.97 18.99
CA SER A 122 4.36 10.08 19.05
C SER A 122 3.77 9.94 17.66
N PRO A 123 2.55 9.39 17.49
CA PRO A 123 1.91 9.30 16.19
C PRO A 123 1.93 10.63 15.44
N ARG A 124 2.27 10.59 14.15
CA ARG A 124 2.36 11.79 13.30
C ARG A 124 1.27 11.78 12.25
N THR A 125 0.74 12.96 11.93
CA THR A 125 -0.27 13.11 10.88
C THR A 125 0.40 13.47 9.56
N VAL A 126 -0.02 12.82 8.48
CA VAL A 126 0.22 13.25 7.09
C VAL A 126 -1.12 13.63 6.50
N SER A 127 -1.33 14.94 6.31
CA SER A 127 -2.58 15.50 5.83
C SER A 127 -2.43 16.12 4.45
N CYS A 128 -3.55 16.42 3.79
CA CYS A 128 -3.56 17.17 2.54
C CYS A 128 -4.38 18.44 2.68
N SER A 129 -3.86 19.56 2.17
CA SER A 129 -4.64 20.80 2.10
C SER A 129 -5.82 20.64 1.12
N SER A 130 -6.94 21.32 1.41
CA SER A 130 -8.10 21.35 0.51
C SER A 130 -7.68 21.74 -0.92
N GLY A 131 -8.00 20.89 -1.90
CA GLY A 131 -7.72 21.15 -3.32
C GLY A 131 -6.33 20.71 -3.82
N SER A 132 -5.41 20.27 -2.96
CA SER A 132 -4.09 19.80 -3.44
C SER A 132 -4.16 18.47 -4.22
N GLY A 133 -5.29 17.75 -4.14
CA GLY A 133 -5.43 16.44 -4.76
C GLY A 133 -4.34 15.47 -4.30
N GLY A 134 -3.81 15.70 -3.09
CA GLY A 134 -2.62 15.04 -2.59
C GLY A 134 -2.91 13.58 -2.29
N GLN A 135 -2.06 12.71 -2.84
CA GLN A 135 -1.94 11.32 -2.43
C GLN A 135 -0.57 11.18 -1.77
N PRO A 136 -0.49 10.96 -0.45
CA PRO A 136 0.80 10.98 0.25
C PRO A 136 1.78 9.89 -0.14
N PHE A 137 1.30 8.68 -0.40
CA PHE A 137 2.17 7.54 -0.59
C PHE A 137 1.82 6.79 -1.87
N PHE A 138 2.82 6.70 -2.75
CA PHE A 138 2.82 5.86 -3.94
C PHE A 138 3.90 4.80 -3.73
N ILE A 139 3.54 3.52 -3.70
CA ILE A 139 4.48 2.43 -3.47
C ILE A 139 4.71 1.63 -4.75
N GLY A 140 5.98 1.45 -5.09
CA GLY A 140 6.43 0.76 -6.29
C GLY A 140 6.14 1.54 -7.57
N GLY A 141 6.55 0.97 -8.70
CA GLY A 141 6.29 1.53 -10.02
C GLY A 141 7.50 1.49 -10.95
N GLY A 142 7.87 2.66 -11.46
CA GLY A 142 8.61 2.83 -12.72
C GLY A 142 10.05 2.31 -12.74
N LEU A 143 10.72 2.18 -11.60
CA LEU A 143 12.11 1.74 -11.53
C LEU A 143 12.29 0.29 -11.08
N ALA A 144 11.21 -0.45 -10.83
CA ALA A 144 11.29 -1.80 -10.27
C ALA A 144 12.18 -2.74 -11.10
N GLY A 145 13.18 -3.35 -10.46
CA GLY A 145 14.14 -4.25 -11.11
C GLY A 145 15.17 -3.58 -12.02
N SER A 146 15.21 -2.24 -12.07
CA SER A 146 16.18 -1.49 -12.87
C SER A 146 17.41 -1.08 -12.05
N THR A 147 18.42 -0.56 -12.74
CA THR A 147 19.53 0.18 -12.13
C THR A 147 19.66 1.54 -12.82
N VAL A 148 19.53 2.63 -12.06
CA VAL A 148 19.61 4.00 -12.57
C VAL A 148 20.64 4.76 -11.75
N SER A 149 21.56 5.48 -12.40
CA SER A 149 22.61 6.25 -11.71
C SER A 149 23.39 5.43 -10.67
N ASN A 150 23.72 4.18 -10.99
CA ASN A 150 24.38 3.20 -10.10
C ASN A 150 23.57 2.83 -8.84
N VAL A 151 22.29 3.19 -8.78
CA VAL A 151 21.36 2.78 -7.73
C VAL A 151 20.53 1.61 -8.28
N ALA A 152 20.65 0.44 -7.64
CA ALA A 152 19.82 -0.71 -7.96
C ALA A 152 18.47 -0.61 -7.23
N TYR A 153 17.39 -0.84 -7.96
CA TYR A 153 16.02 -0.82 -7.45
C TYR A 153 15.48 -2.25 -7.37
N PRO A 154 14.85 -2.66 -6.25
CA PRO A 154 14.27 -3.98 -6.11
C PRO A 154 13.17 -4.23 -7.15
N THR A 155 12.98 -5.49 -7.55
CA THR A 155 11.75 -5.90 -8.24
C THR A 155 10.56 -5.73 -7.30
N LEU A 156 9.34 -5.65 -7.85
CA LEU A 156 8.14 -5.48 -7.00
C LEU A 156 8.00 -6.60 -5.96
N ASN A 157 8.27 -7.86 -6.31
CA ASN A 157 8.19 -8.99 -5.37
C ASN A 157 9.21 -8.90 -4.21
N ASN A 158 10.26 -8.10 -4.39
CA ASN A 158 11.31 -7.85 -3.41
C ASN A 158 11.25 -6.44 -2.81
N LEU A 159 10.23 -5.65 -3.15
CA LEU A 159 9.95 -4.34 -2.57
C LEU A 159 9.14 -4.51 -1.29
N ASN A 160 9.72 -4.11 -0.16
CA ASN A 160 9.13 -4.22 1.17
C ASN A 160 9.05 -2.83 1.79
N VAL A 161 7.83 -2.36 2.03
CA VAL A 161 7.57 -1.04 2.60
C VAL A 161 6.73 -1.18 3.86
N THR A 162 7.17 -0.53 4.93
CA THR A 162 6.41 -0.48 6.18
C THR A 162 6.01 0.96 6.49
N LEU A 163 4.73 1.21 6.74
CA LEU A 163 4.23 2.47 7.27
C LEU A 163 3.83 2.25 8.73
N LYS A 164 4.38 3.06 9.65
CA LYS A 164 4.24 2.83 11.09
C LYS A 164 3.88 4.06 11.91
N GLY A 165 2.81 3.96 12.70
CA GLY A 165 2.44 4.99 13.68
C GLY A 165 2.03 6.31 13.04
N LEU A 166 1.40 6.28 11.86
CA LEU A 166 0.97 7.48 11.14
C LEU A 166 -0.55 7.57 11.04
N SER A 167 -1.07 8.79 11.11
CA SER A 167 -2.45 9.11 10.74
C SER A 167 -2.47 9.81 9.39
N ILE A 168 -3.15 9.25 8.39
CA ILE A 168 -3.29 9.89 7.08
C ILE A 168 -4.69 10.48 6.96
N SER A 169 -4.80 11.78 6.68
CA SER A 169 -6.09 12.46 6.73
C SER A 169 -6.37 13.51 5.66
N GLY A 170 -7.62 13.59 5.22
CA GLY A 170 -8.10 14.67 4.35
C GLY A 170 -7.52 14.64 2.93
N CYS A 171 -6.92 13.53 2.52
CA CYS A 171 -6.28 13.39 1.22
C CYS A 171 -7.25 12.91 0.15
N MET A 172 -7.23 13.55 -1.02
CA MET A 172 -8.16 13.27 -2.12
C MET A 172 -7.40 12.93 -3.39
N ALA A 173 -7.62 11.73 -3.93
CA ALA A 173 -7.19 11.38 -5.29
C ALA A 173 -8.35 11.64 -6.26
N LYS A 174 -8.25 12.71 -7.07
CA LYS A 174 -9.22 12.98 -8.15
C LYS A 174 -8.66 12.51 -9.49
N GLY A 175 -9.45 11.74 -10.23
CA GLY A 175 -9.18 11.37 -11.61
C GLY A 175 -9.22 12.59 -12.54
N GLY A 176 -8.58 12.47 -13.71
CA GLY A 176 -8.64 13.50 -14.73
C GLY A 176 -10.06 13.62 -15.30
N ASP A 177 -10.57 14.85 -15.39
CA ASP A 177 -11.82 15.13 -16.09
C ASP A 177 -11.64 14.86 -17.59
N SER A 178 -12.68 14.43 -18.29
CA SER A 178 -12.59 14.12 -19.73
C SER A 178 -13.27 15.16 -20.61
N GLY A 179 -12.68 15.42 -21.77
CA GLY A 179 -13.33 16.17 -22.85
C GLY A 179 -14.47 15.39 -23.50
N LEU A 180 -15.16 16.03 -24.45
CA LEU A 180 -16.26 15.42 -25.21
C LEU A 180 -15.83 14.07 -25.83
N GLY A 181 -16.59 13.01 -25.57
CA GLY A 181 -16.33 11.67 -26.08
C GLY A 181 -15.20 10.89 -25.37
N GLY A 182 -14.54 11.48 -24.37
CA GLY A 182 -13.50 10.83 -23.58
C GLY A 182 -14.03 10.20 -22.28
N GLY A 183 -13.37 9.13 -21.80
CA GLY A 183 -13.63 8.55 -20.48
C GLY A 183 -12.88 9.33 -19.39
N ALA A 184 -13.56 9.67 -18.30
CA ALA A 184 -12.94 10.33 -17.16
C ALA A 184 -12.08 9.34 -16.34
N GLY A 185 -10.99 9.84 -15.75
CA GLY A 185 -10.05 9.02 -14.98
C GLY A 185 -10.64 8.53 -13.66
N ALA A 186 -10.19 7.39 -13.15
CA ALA A 186 -10.81 6.76 -11.97
C ALA A 186 -10.47 7.40 -10.60
N GLY A 187 -9.36 8.14 -10.50
CA GLY A 187 -8.93 8.78 -9.24
C GLY A 187 -8.59 7.78 -8.14
N LEU A 188 -7.73 6.81 -8.45
CA LEU A 188 -7.41 5.69 -7.57
C LEU A 188 -6.55 6.10 -6.36
N GLY A 189 -6.75 5.39 -5.25
CA GLY A 189 -5.80 5.30 -4.14
C GLY A 189 -5.99 6.27 -2.98
N GLY A 190 -6.70 7.40 -3.12
CA GLY A 190 -6.92 8.35 -2.02
C GLY A 190 -5.62 8.68 -1.26
N ALA A 191 -5.50 8.17 -0.03
CA ALA A 191 -4.34 8.30 0.86
C ALA A 191 -3.10 7.43 0.53
N LEU A 192 -3.29 6.29 -0.11
CA LEU A 192 -2.24 5.29 -0.33
C LEU A 192 -2.52 4.56 -1.63
N PHE A 193 -1.57 4.62 -2.56
CA PHE A 193 -1.61 3.85 -3.78
C PHE A 193 -0.45 2.86 -3.81
N VAL A 194 -0.78 1.58 -4.05
CA VAL A 194 0.20 0.50 -4.13
C VAL A 194 0.17 -0.04 -5.55
N TYR A 195 1.26 0.17 -6.29
CA TYR A 195 1.45 -0.44 -7.61
C TYR A 195 1.82 -1.92 -7.47
N GLY A 196 2.63 -2.25 -6.47
CA GLY A 196 2.99 -3.63 -6.12
C GLY A 196 3.98 -3.68 -4.95
N GLY A 197 4.35 -4.90 -4.57
CA GLY A 197 5.25 -5.19 -3.44
C GLY A 197 4.54 -5.51 -2.13
N ASN A 198 5.34 -5.80 -1.12
CA ASN A 198 4.89 -6.20 0.21
C ASN A 198 4.77 -4.95 1.08
N VAL A 199 3.55 -4.56 1.41
CA VAL A 199 3.26 -3.37 2.20
C VAL A 199 2.72 -3.76 3.57
N SER A 200 3.41 -3.36 4.63
CA SER A 200 2.98 -3.55 6.01
C SER A 200 2.49 -2.22 6.59
N LEU A 201 1.34 -2.25 7.27
CA LEU A 201 0.74 -1.10 7.95
C LEU A 201 0.66 -1.41 9.44
N GLU A 202 1.38 -0.65 10.26
CA GLU A 202 1.47 -0.85 11.71
C GLU A 202 0.99 0.40 12.43
N ASP A 203 0.02 0.28 13.35
CA ASP A 203 -0.49 1.41 14.14
C ASP A 203 -0.94 2.61 13.27
N MET A 204 -1.59 2.31 12.14
CA MET A 204 -2.02 3.31 11.15
C MET A 204 -3.46 3.74 11.38
N THR A 205 -3.75 5.03 11.15
CA THR A 205 -5.12 5.56 11.06
C THR A 205 -5.34 6.22 9.70
N PHE A 206 -6.50 5.97 9.07
CA PHE A 206 -6.92 6.63 7.84
C PHE A 206 -8.25 7.34 8.08
N TYR A 207 -8.32 8.66 7.87
CA TYR A 207 -9.51 9.45 8.17
C TYR A 207 -9.84 10.49 7.10
N GLY A 208 -11.07 10.50 6.60
CA GLY A 208 -11.53 11.55 5.67
C GLY A 208 -10.77 11.59 4.33
N ASN A 209 -10.17 10.47 3.91
CA ASN A 209 -9.48 10.36 2.63
C ASN A 209 -10.48 9.94 1.54
N ARG A 210 -10.39 10.51 0.33
CA ARG A 210 -11.35 10.32 -0.77
C ARG A 210 -10.65 9.85 -2.04
N ALA A 211 -11.22 8.84 -2.70
CA ALA A 211 -10.94 8.53 -4.10
C ALA A 211 -12.14 9.01 -4.92
N GLN A 212 -11.91 9.79 -5.98
CA GLN A 212 -12.98 10.38 -6.79
C GLN A 212 -12.64 10.28 -8.27
N GLY A 213 -13.57 9.74 -9.06
CA GLY A 213 -13.47 9.80 -10.53
C GLY A 213 -13.41 11.23 -11.06
N GLY A 214 -12.90 11.38 -12.27
CA GLY A 214 -13.03 12.62 -13.02
C GLY A 214 -14.47 12.82 -13.48
N GLU A 215 -14.79 14.05 -13.82
CA GLU A 215 -16.08 14.45 -14.38
C GLU A 215 -16.00 14.41 -15.92
N PRO A 216 -16.96 13.75 -16.60
CA PRO A 216 -17.07 13.85 -18.06
C PRO A 216 -17.72 15.18 -18.45
N GLN A 217 -17.17 15.86 -19.46
CA GLN A 217 -17.84 17.04 -20.05
C GLN A 217 -19.18 16.61 -20.68
N ARG A 218 -20.30 17.08 -20.12
CA ARG A 218 -21.64 16.85 -20.67
C ARG A 218 -21.86 17.75 -21.88
N GLN A 219 -22.24 17.16 -23.02
CA GLN A 219 -22.94 17.92 -24.05
C GLN A 219 -24.31 18.33 -23.47
N ALA A 220 -24.59 19.63 -23.40
CA ALA A 220 -25.92 20.10 -23.04
C ALA A 220 -26.93 19.51 -24.04
N SER A 221 -27.99 18.89 -23.52
CA SER A 221 -29.05 18.22 -24.27
C SER A 221 -28.62 16.94 -25.00
N LEU A 222 -28.73 15.79 -24.32
CA LEU A 222 -29.63 14.67 -24.65
C LEU A 222 -29.44 13.62 -23.54
N GLY A 223 -30.54 13.08 -23.02
CA GLY A 223 -30.58 12.24 -21.83
C GLY A 223 -29.79 10.94 -21.96
N VAL A 224 -28.50 10.97 -21.64
CA VAL A 224 -27.67 9.77 -21.45
C VAL A 224 -27.22 9.73 -19.99
N ALA A 225 -27.65 8.67 -19.30
CA ALA A 225 -27.33 8.40 -17.91
C ALA A 225 -25.82 8.14 -17.76
N GLY A 226 -25.05 9.20 -17.46
CA GLY A 226 -23.71 9.06 -16.92
C GLY A 226 -23.80 8.83 -15.41
N CYS A 227 -23.21 7.74 -14.91
CA CYS A 227 -23.04 7.51 -13.47
C CYS A 227 -22.27 8.69 -12.86
N THR A 228 -23.02 9.58 -12.20
CA THR A 228 -22.42 10.58 -11.32
C THR A 228 -21.93 9.88 -10.06
N ALA A 229 -20.90 10.47 -9.44
CA ALA A 229 -20.14 9.95 -8.32
C ALA A 229 -20.89 9.02 -7.34
N MET A 230 -20.19 8.02 -6.82
CA MET A 230 -20.55 7.39 -5.55
C MET A 230 -20.40 8.46 -4.45
N GLU A 231 -21.42 9.29 -4.29
CA GLU A 231 -21.53 10.29 -3.24
C GLU A 231 -22.04 9.59 -1.98
N LEU A 232 -21.19 9.45 -0.96
CA LEU A 232 -21.66 9.11 0.36
C LEU A 232 -22.38 10.37 0.90
N SER A 233 -23.68 10.46 0.61
CA SER A 233 -24.54 11.55 1.08
C SER A 233 -24.38 11.73 2.59
N GLN A 234 -24.02 12.96 2.99
CA GLN A 234 -23.96 13.36 4.39
C GLN A 234 -25.34 13.23 5.02
N ALA A 235 -25.56 12.16 5.79
CA ALA A 235 -26.59 12.19 6.83
C ALA A 235 -26.04 13.03 8.01
N PRO A 236 -26.79 14.01 8.54
CA PRO A 236 -26.33 14.82 9.66
C PRO A 236 -26.11 13.91 10.87
N PHE A 237 -24.91 13.97 11.45
CA PHE A 237 -24.59 13.35 12.73
C PHE A 237 -25.43 14.05 13.81
N LEU A 238 -26.58 13.48 14.18
CA LEU A 238 -27.17 13.81 15.48
C LEU A 238 -26.30 13.15 16.54
N ALA A 239 -25.66 13.98 17.35
CA ALA A 239 -25.01 13.58 18.59
C ALA A 239 -26.04 12.97 19.54
N GLY A 240 -26.22 11.65 19.47
CA GLY A 240 -26.97 10.85 20.42
C GLY A 240 -26.00 10.07 21.30
N ALA A 241 -25.76 10.56 22.52
CA ALA A 241 -25.05 9.81 23.54
C ALA A 241 -25.79 8.50 23.82
N VAL A 242 -25.10 7.36 23.72
CA VAL A 242 -25.56 6.11 24.33
C VAL A 242 -24.55 5.70 25.39
N SER A 243 -24.92 6.06 26.61
CA SER A 243 -24.37 5.54 27.86
C SER A 243 -24.60 4.03 27.93
N GLY A 244 -23.56 3.26 28.28
CA GLY A 244 -23.62 1.80 28.33
C GLY A 244 -22.39 1.13 28.92
N LEU A 245 -22.18 1.35 30.23
CA LEU A 245 -21.52 0.50 31.23
C LEU A 245 -20.19 -0.21 30.88
N VAL A 246 -19.11 0.29 31.48
CA VAL A 246 -17.82 -0.37 31.64
C VAL A 246 -17.93 -1.58 32.59
N ARG A 247 -17.45 -2.75 32.15
CA ARG A 247 -16.82 -3.76 33.02
C ARG A 247 -15.59 -4.37 32.31
N PRO A 248 -14.47 -4.58 33.02
CA PRO A 248 -13.17 -4.83 32.39
C PRO A 248 -12.92 -6.32 32.19
N ILE A 249 -12.56 -6.73 30.97
CA ILE A 249 -11.76 -7.94 30.73
C ILE A 249 -10.73 -7.61 29.66
N THR A 250 -9.49 -7.94 29.97
CA THR A 250 -8.26 -7.75 29.21
C THR A 250 -8.25 -8.53 27.88
N SER A 251 -8.52 -7.86 26.76
CA SER A 251 -8.05 -8.24 25.42
C SER A 251 -8.42 -7.14 24.41
N ALA A 252 -7.46 -6.73 23.58
CA ALA A 252 -7.52 -5.58 22.68
C ALA A 252 -8.80 -5.51 21.80
N PRO A 253 -9.37 -4.31 21.55
CA PRO A 253 -10.50 -4.18 20.64
C PRO A 253 -10.03 -4.35 19.18
N VAL A 254 -10.52 -5.41 18.53
CA VAL A 254 -10.52 -5.53 17.07
C VAL A 254 -11.66 -4.65 16.55
N ALA A 255 -11.33 -3.49 15.99
CA ALA A 255 -12.30 -2.69 15.25
C ALA A 255 -12.50 -3.31 13.85
N VAL A 256 -13.59 -4.07 13.68
CA VAL A 256 -14.06 -4.51 12.36
C VAL A 256 -14.75 -3.31 11.71
N LEU A 257 -14.12 -2.71 10.70
CA LEU A 257 -14.76 -1.71 9.84
C LEU A 257 -15.79 -2.42 8.95
N ALA A 258 -17.04 -2.47 9.40
CA ALA A 258 -18.16 -2.86 8.56
C ALA A 258 -18.38 -1.77 7.49
N ILE A 259 -17.90 -2.02 6.27
CA ILE A 259 -18.34 -1.27 5.10
C ILE A 259 -19.77 -1.71 4.83
N THR A 260 -20.75 -0.90 5.21
CA THR A 260 -22.13 -1.13 4.76
C THR A 260 -22.15 -1.08 3.23
N PRO A 261 -22.61 -2.13 2.52
CA PRO A 261 -22.69 -2.09 1.08
C PRO A 261 -23.60 -0.94 0.66
N ALA A 262 -23.10 -0.06 -0.20
CA ALA A 262 -23.93 0.97 -0.82
C ALA A 262 -25.04 0.28 -1.62
N VAL A 263 -26.30 0.63 -1.34
CA VAL A 263 -27.43 0.20 -2.17
C VAL A 263 -27.24 0.84 -3.55
N PRO A 264 -27.12 0.06 -4.64
CA PRO A 264 -27.04 0.64 -5.97
C PRO A 264 -28.37 1.31 -6.31
N LEU A 265 -28.35 2.63 -6.54
CA LEU A 265 -29.47 3.32 -7.17
C LEU A 265 -29.56 2.85 -8.63
N PRO A 266 -30.74 2.44 -9.13
CA PRO A 266 -30.88 1.93 -10.48
C PRO A 266 -30.58 3.02 -11.50
N CYS A 267 -29.62 2.78 -12.40
CA CYS A 267 -29.49 3.56 -13.63
C CYS A 267 -30.61 3.15 -14.60
N SER A 268 -31.52 4.08 -14.92
CA SER A 268 -32.58 3.81 -15.91
C SER A 268 -31.99 3.58 -17.30
N ALA A 269 -32.29 2.40 -17.86
CA ALA A 269 -31.82 1.93 -19.15
C ALA A 269 -32.46 2.69 -20.33
N GLY A 270 -31.63 3.13 -21.28
CA GLY A 270 -32.07 3.66 -22.56
C GLY A 270 -30.95 3.62 -23.60
N ALA A 271 -31.18 2.85 -24.65
CA ALA A 271 -30.40 2.68 -25.89
C ALA A 271 -29.28 1.61 -25.91
N ALA A 272 -29.39 0.79 -26.96
CA ALA A 272 -28.74 -0.49 -27.19
C ALA A 272 -27.24 -0.39 -27.51
N HIS A 273 -26.44 -1.28 -26.94
CA HIS A 273 -25.17 -1.71 -27.54
C HIS A 273 -24.94 -3.21 -27.27
N ARG A 274 -24.51 -3.90 -28.33
CA ARG A 274 -24.39 -5.36 -28.47
C ARG A 274 -23.59 -6.01 -27.32
N PRO A 275 -24.04 -7.17 -26.78
CA PRO A 275 -23.28 -7.88 -25.76
C PRO A 275 -21.99 -8.45 -26.37
N VAL A 276 -20.84 -8.06 -25.82
CA VAL A 276 -19.60 -8.85 -25.92
C VAL A 276 -19.48 -9.57 -24.60
N SER A 277 -19.48 -10.89 -24.63
CA SER A 277 -19.36 -11.75 -23.46
C SER A 277 -18.02 -11.55 -22.77
N ALA A 278 -18.03 -11.05 -21.53
CA ALA A 278 -16.97 -11.33 -20.57
C ALA A 278 -17.52 -12.37 -19.59
N GLY A 279 -17.20 -13.63 -19.85
CA GLY A 279 -17.36 -14.70 -18.88
C GLY A 279 -16.40 -14.50 -17.70
N GLY A 280 -16.82 -14.93 -16.52
CA GLY A 280 -15.98 -15.02 -15.32
C GLY A 280 -16.52 -14.22 -14.14
N VAL A 281 -17.59 -14.70 -13.52
CA VAL A 281 -17.93 -14.31 -12.15
C VAL A 281 -16.97 -15.07 -11.24
N MET A 282 -15.95 -14.40 -10.71
CA MET A 282 -15.17 -14.95 -9.59
C MET A 282 -16.04 -14.79 -8.34
N ALA A 283 -16.74 -15.86 -7.98
CA ALA A 283 -17.31 -16.03 -6.66
C ALA A 283 -16.15 -16.01 -5.64
N ALA A 284 -16.20 -15.10 -4.67
CA ALA A 284 -15.37 -15.22 -3.48
C ALA A 284 -16.01 -16.32 -2.60
N GLU A 285 -15.46 -17.53 -2.69
CA GLU A 285 -15.81 -18.63 -1.81
C GLU A 285 -15.35 -18.30 -0.38
N LEU A 286 -16.30 -18.27 0.55
CA LEU A 286 -16.00 -18.22 1.98
C LEU A 286 -15.42 -19.57 2.40
N ALA A 287 -14.10 -19.67 2.50
CA ALA A 287 -13.47 -20.71 3.29
C ALA A 287 -13.55 -20.32 4.78
N GLN A 288 -14.59 -20.80 5.47
CA GLN A 288 -14.57 -20.84 6.93
C GLN A 288 -13.50 -21.85 7.36
N THR A 289 -12.40 -21.35 7.93
CA THR A 289 -11.48 -22.22 8.67
C THR A 289 -12.09 -22.44 10.05
N GLU A 290 -12.65 -23.63 10.27
CA GLU A 290 -13.09 -24.06 11.60
C GLU A 290 -11.90 -24.12 12.56
N ALA A 291 -12.11 -23.61 13.77
CA ALA A 291 -11.16 -23.68 14.86
C ALA A 291 -10.91 -25.13 15.27
N VAL A 292 -9.67 -25.59 15.22
CA VAL A 292 -9.26 -26.87 15.81
C VAL A 292 -9.27 -26.72 17.34
N PRO A 293 -10.00 -27.56 18.10
CA PRO A 293 -10.00 -27.48 19.54
C PRO A 293 -8.64 -27.95 20.10
N PHE A 294 -8.13 -27.15 21.03
CA PHE A 294 -6.93 -27.40 21.81
C PHE A 294 -7.13 -28.66 22.67
N LEU A 295 -6.52 -29.79 22.29
CA LEU A 295 -6.45 -30.96 23.15
C LEU A 295 -5.37 -30.74 24.22
N ALA A 296 -5.80 -30.65 25.48
CA ALA A 296 -4.92 -30.66 26.64
C ALA A 296 -4.13 -31.97 26.71
N LEU A 297 -2.80 -31.87 26.81
CA LEU A 297 -1.93 -32.96 27.24
C LEU A 297 -2.11 -33.19 28.75
N PRO A 298 -2.30 -34.44 29.23
CA PRO A 298 -2.21 -34.72 30.65
C PRO A 298 -0.74 -34.71 31.08
N ALA A 299 -0.50 -34.14 32.26
CA ALA A 299 0.78 -34.16 32.94
C ALA A 299 1.17 -35.60 33.32
N LEU A 300 2.39 -35.99 32.97
CA LEU A 300 3.38 -36.73 33.76
C LEU A 300 4.66 -36.91 32.94
#